data_AF-A0A925GZZ0-F1
#
_entry.id   AF-A0A925GZZ0-F1
#
_cell.length_a   1.000
_cell.length_b   1.000
_cell.length_c   1.000
_cell.angle_alpha   90.00
_cell.angle_beta   90.00
_cell.angle_gamma   90.00
#
_symmetry.space_group_name_H-M   'P 1'
#
loop_
_entity.id
_entity.type
_entity.pdbx_description
1 polymer ?
#
loop_
_entity_poly.entity_id
_entity_poly.type
_entity_poly.pdbx_seq_one_letter_code
_entity_poly.pdbx_strand_id
1 'polypeptide(L)'
;MSVYQERGEELERYETQMGVARGRLAVAMDVLTDALILVGQHGVYCQSARQPGKPAMDVQLILKSLNDAKELVSDVMQEIKTRH
;
A
#
# COMPACT_ATOMS: atom_id res chain seq x y z
N MET A 1 9.96 4.62 14.11
CA MET A 1 11.07 5.44 13.56
C MET A 1 10.53 6.13 12.31
N SER A 2 11.32 6.91 11.57
CA SER A 2 10.83 7.46 10.29
C SER A 2 10.85 6.38 9.20
N VAL A 3 9.96 6.46 8.20
CA VAL A 3 10.00 5.56 7.02
C VAL A 3 11.36 5.63 6.31
N TYR A 4 12.03 6.79 6.34
CA TYR A 4 13.37 6.96 5.77
C TYR A 4 14.45 6.14 6.50
N GLN A 5 14.22 5.78 7.75
CA GLN A 5 15.13 4.95 8.53
C GLN A 5 14.76 3.47 8.39
N GLU A 6 13.46 3.15 8.48
CA GLU A 6 12.97 1.76 8.44
C GLU A 6 13.10 1.13 7.05
N ARG A 7 12.99 1.93 5.98
CA ARG A 7 12.98 1.51 4.57
C ARG A 7 14.14 2.11 3.78
N GLY A 8 15.21 2.54 4.46
CA GLY A 8 16.31 3.30 3.85
C GLY A 8 16.99 2.58 2.68
N GLU A 9 17.28 1.29 2.82
CA GLU A 9 17.89 0.47 1.76
C GLU A 9 16.98 0.31 0.54
N GLU A 10 15.67 0.10 0.76
CA GLU A 10 14.67 0.00 -0.31
C GLU A 10 14.52 1.33 -1.04
N LEU A 11 14.49 2.44 -0.30
CA LEU A 11 14.46 3.79 -0.84
C LEU A 11 15.67 4.05 -1.72
N GLU A 12 16.89 3.83 -1.20
CA GLU A 12 18.12 4.05 -1.98
C GLU A 12 18.13 3.23 -3.27
N ARG A 13 17.76 1.94 -3.19
CA ARG A 13 17.69 1.04 -4.33
C ARG A 13 16.71 1.56 -5.40
N TYR A 14 15.47 1.88 -5.00
CA TYR A 14 14.45 2.29 -5.96
C TYR A 14 14.65 3.71 -6.49
N GLU A 15 15.14 4.64 -5.67
CA GLU A 15 15.50 5.99 -6.11
C GLU A 15 16.63 5.93 -7.15
N THR A 16 17.61 5.05 -6.97
CA THR A 16 18.70 4.83 -7.95
C THR A 16 18.18 4.26 -9.27
N GLN A 17 17.26 3.29 -9.22
CA GLN A 17 16.75 2.59 -10.41
C GLN A 17 15.72 3.41 -11.20
N MET A 18 14.92 4.22 -10.53
CA MET A 18 13.71 4.83 -11.11
C MET A 18 13.68 6.36 -11.00
N GLY A 19 14.67 6.96 -10.34
CA GLY A 19 14.65 8.37 -9.93
C GLY A 19 13.87 8.58 -8.63
N VAL A 20 14.13 9.71 -7.96
CA VAL A 20 13.62 9.99 -6.60
C VAL A 20 12.11 9.85 -6.47
N ALA A 21 11.35 10.48 -7.38
CA ALA A 21 9.88 10.48 -7.29
C ALA A 21 9.28 9.08 -7.47
N ARG A 22 9.66 8.36 -8.53
CA ARG A 22 9.16 7.00 -8.78
C ARG A 22 9.69 5.99 -7.77
N GLY A 23 10.92 6.16 -7.28
CA GLY A 23 11.50 5.30 -6.26
C GLY A 23 10.75 5.38 -4.92
N ARG A 24 10.37 6.60 -4.49
CA ARG A 24 9.55 6.79 -3.29
C ARG A 24 8.14 6.24 -3.44
N LEU A 25 7.52 6.40 -4.62
CA LEU A 25 6.21 5.80 -4.89
C LEU A 25 6.28 4.27 -4.90
N ALA A 26 7.39 3.67 -5.35
CA ALA A 26 7.59 2.23 -5.26
C ALA A 26 7.61 1.74 -3.81
N VAL A 27 8.35 2.42 -2.91
CA VAL A 27 8.34 2.08 -1.49
C VAL A 27 6.96 2.33 -0.85
N ALA A 28 6.24 3.37 -1.28
CA ALA A 28 4.87 3.60 -0.82
C ALA A 28 3.92 2.45 -1.22
N MET A 29 4.08 1.87 -2.41
CA MET A 29 3.34 0.69 -2.85
C MET A 29 3.63 -0.52 -1.97
N ASP A 30 4.88 -0.72 -1.56
CA ASP A 30 5.26 -1.81 -0.66
C ASP A 30 4.61 -1.63 0.72
N VAL A 31 4.67 -0.43 1.29
CA VAL A 31 4.01 -0.10 2.56
C VAL A 31 2.49 -0.32 2.50
N LEU A 32 1.83 0.11 1.41
CA LEU A 32 0.40 -0.13 1.22
C LEU A 32 0.09 -1.63 1.09
N THR A 33 0.97 -2.39 0.45
CA THR A 33 0.82 -3.84 0.29
C THR A 33 0.94 -4.56 1.64
N ASP A 34 1.88 -4.17 2.49
CA ASP A 34 2.01 -4.71 3.84
C ASP A 34 0.76 -4.40 4.67
N ALA A 35 0.24 -3.17 4.57
CA ALA A 35 -1.00 -2.80 5.25
C ALA A 35 -2.21 -3.64 4.77
N LEU A 36 -2.33 -3.89 3.45
CA LEU A 36 -3.38 -4.74 2.90
C LEU A 36 -3.31 -6.17 3.45
N ILE A 37 -2.10 -6.73 3.57
CA ILE A 37 -1.90 -8.08 4.14
C ILE A 37 -2.36 -8.11 5.60
N LEU A 38 -1.90 -7.14 6.41
CA LEU A 38 -2.23 -7.08 7.83
C LEU A 38 -3.74 -6.90 8.07
N VAL A 39 -4.39 -6.00 7.33
CA VAL A 39 -5.83 -5.77 7.47
C VAL A 39 -6.62 -6.97 6.95
N GLY A 40 -6.18 -7.61 5.86
CA GLY A 40 -6.78 -8.84 5.35
C GLY A 40 -6.75 -9.97 6.37
N GLN A 41 -5.60 -10.17 7.03
CA GLN A 41 -5.47 -11.14 8.12
C GLN A 41 -6.35 -10.76 9.32
N HIS A 42 -6.38 -9.49 9.71
CA HIS A 42 -7.25 -9.03 10.81
C HIS A 42 -8.73 -9.33 10.52
N GLY A 43 -9.16 -9.21 9.26
CA GLY A 43 -10.52 -9.53 8.82
C GLY A 43 -10.91 -11.01 8.98
N VAL A 44 -9.95 -11.94 9.11
CA VAL A 44 -10.24 -13.34 9.46
C VAL A 44 -10.79 -13.45 10.88
N TYR A 45 -10.22 -12.69 11.81
CA TYR A 45 -10.60 -12.73 13.23
C TYR A 45 -11.71 -11.73 13.57
N CYS A 46 -11.72 -10.57 12.91
CA CYS A 46 -12.68 -9.50 13.13
C CYS A 46 -13.87 -9.67 12.16
N GLN A 47 -14.81 -10.56 12.51
CA GLN A 47 -15.96 -10.91 11.69
C GLN A 47 -17.18 -10.02 12.00
N SER A 48 -18.02 -9.81 10.99
CA SER A 48 -19.28 -9.07 11.12
C SER A 48 -20.32 -9.89 11.90
N ALA A 49 -20.89 -9.29 12.94
CA ALA A 49 -22.03 -9.87 13.65
C ALA A 49 -23.31 -9.93 12.80
N ARG A 50 -23.41 -9.09 11.75
CA ARG A 50 -24.60 -9.00 10.88
C ARG A 50 -24.48 -9.83 9.61
N GLN A 51 -23.25 -10.07 9.14
CA GLN A 51 -22.96 -10.78 7.89
C GLN A 51 -21.96 -11.91 8.19
N PRO A 52 -22.44 -13.12 8.52
CA PRO A 52 -21.57 -14.25 8.82
C PRO A 52 -20.58 -14.54 7.68
N GLY A 53 -19.32 -14.78 8.04
CA GLY A 53 -18.24 -15.09 7.08
C GLY A 53 -17.68 -13.87 6.34
N LYS A 54 -18.10 -12.65 6.70
CA LYS A 54 -17.48 -11.41 6.20
C LYS A 54 -16.76 -10.67 7.32
N PRO A 55 -15.64 -9.99 7.04
CA PRO A 55 -15.00 -9.08 7.99
C PRO A 55 -15.97 -7.99 8.49
N ALA A 56 -15.66 -7.38 9.62
CA ALA A 56 -16.38 -6.21 10.11
C ALA A 56 -16.40 -5.08 9.05
N MET A 57 -17.46 -4.25 9.07
CA MET A 57 -17.71 -3.29 7.99
C MET A 57 -16.60 -2.25 7.84
N ASP A 58 -16.06 -1.77 8.96
CA ASP A 58 -14.89 -0.91 9.02
C ASP A 58 -13.65 -1.56 8.41
N VAL A 59 -13.38 -2.83 8.69
CA VAL A 59 -12.27 -3.59 8.08
C VAL A 59 -12.42 -3.67 6.56
N GLN A 60 -13.63 -3.90 6.07
CA GLN A 60 -13.93 -3.89 4.63
C GLN A 60 -13.65 -2.52 4.00
N LEU A 61 -14.05 -1.44 4.67
CA LEU A 61 -13.83 -0.06 4.19
C LEU A 61 -12.35 0.32 4.20
N ILE A 62 -11.58 -0.13 5.19
CA ILE A 62 -10.12 0.07 5.24
C ILE A 62 -9.46 -0.69 4.08
N LEU A 63 -9.81 -1.96 3.86
CA LEU A 63 -9.32 -2.74 2.72
C LEU A 63 -9.61 -2.05 1.40
N LYS A 64 -10.83 -1.54 1.22
CA LYS A 64 -11.20 -0.80 0.01
C LYS A 64 -10.32 0.45 -0.14
N SER A 65 -10.19 1.26 0.91
CA SER A 65 -9.43 2.50 0.87
C SER A 65 -7.95 2.28 0.56
N LEU A 66 -7.35 1.21 1.12
CA LEU A 66 -5.97 0.84 0.83
C LEU A 66 -5.77 0.35 -0.61
N ASN A 67 -6.73 -0.41 -1.16
CA ASN A 67 -6.69 -0.82 -2.57
C ASN A 67 -6.83 0.39 -3.50
N ASP A 68 -7.80 1.26 -3.25
CA ASP A 68 -8.03 2.48 -4.03
C ASP A 68 -6.77 3.37 -4.01
N ALA A 69 -6.12 3.54 -2.86
CA ALA A 69 -4.87 4.28 -2.75
C ALA A 69 -3.72 3.63 -3.54
N LYS A 70 -3.62 2.29 -3.50
CA LYS A 70 -2.60 1.53 -4.23
C LYS A 70 -2.78 1.67 -5.75
N GLU A 71 -4.02 1.66 -6.24
CA GLU A 71 -4.34 1.90 -7.65
C GLU A 71 -3.88 3.30 -8.09
N LEU A 72 -4.24 4.34 -7.35
CA LEU A 72 -3.85 5.72 -7.66
C LEU A 72 -2.32 5.92 -7.67
N VAL A 73 -1.61 5.31 -6.71
CA VAL A 73 -0.13 5.38 -6.68
C VAL A 73 0.48 4.69 -7.88
N SER A 74 -0.02 3.51 -8.25
CA SER A 74 0.43 2.76 -9.43
C SER A 74 0.22 3.57 -10.72
N ASP A 75 -0.93 4.24 -10.84
CA ASP A 75 -1.26 5.08 -12.00
C ASP A 75 -0.27 6.25 -12.13
N VAL A 76 0.00 6.96 -11.02
CA VAL A 76 0.99 8.05 -11.02
C VAL A 76 2.39 7.53 -11.37
N MET A 77 2.80 6.36 -10.87
CA MET A 77 4.09 5.76 -11.23
C MET A 77 4.20 5.48 -12.73
N GLN A 78 3.11 5.03 -13.35
CA GLN A 78 3.06 4.76 -14.78
C GLN A 78 3.04 6.05 -15.60
N GLU A 79 2.33 7.09 -15.13
CA GLU A 79 2.31 8.40 -15.77
C GLU A 79 3.70 9.09 -15.76
N ILE A 80 4.43 9.01 -14.65
CA ILE A 80 5.80 9.55 -14.60
C ILE A 80 6.73 8.77 -15.53
N LYS A 81 6.51 7.46 -15.70
CA LYS A 81 7.30 6.62 -16.62
C LYS A 81 7.10 7.03 -18.09
N THR A 82 5.90 7.44 -18.48
CA THR A 82 5.56 7.75 -19.88
C THR A 82 5.87 9.20 -20.28
N ARG A 83 6.01 10.11 -19.30
CA ARG A 83 6.33 11.53 -19.53
C ARG A 83 7.84 11.82 -19.65
N HIS A 84 8.69 10.80 -19.54
CA HIS A 84 10.14 10.84 -19.71
C HIS A 84 10.58 9.87 -20.81
#